data_AF-A0A8J5BZZ9-F1
#
_entry.id   AF-A0A8J5BZZ9-F1
#
_cell.length_a   1.000
_cell.length_b   1.000
_cell.length_c   1.000
_cell.angle_alpha   90.00
_cell.angle_beta   90.00
_cell.angle_gamma   90.00
#
_symmetry.space_group_name_H-M   'P 1'
#
loop_
_entity.id
_entity.type
_entity.pdbx_description
1 polymer ?
#
loop_
_entity_poly.entity_id
_entity_poly.type
_entity_poly.pdbx_seq_one_letter_code
_entity_poly.pdbx_strand_id
1 'polypeptide(L)'
;MAGEAVTGYKFMPFGMGRRRCNGVGLALRMVALILATFLQCFEWEKVSPEEDMTEGPGLSMPKATPLKALYKPRQSMVPLLSQLYAGKDDSSGYGNHHGCSNLPDEP
;
A
#
# COMPACT_ATOMS: atom_id res chain seq x y z
N MET A 1 -26.51 0.14 47.02
CA MET A 1 -25.52 -0.79 46.43
C MET A 1 -25.26 -0.29 45.02
N ALA A 2 -24.04 0.16 44.74
CA ALA A 2 -23.68 0.78 43.47
C ALA A 2 -23.77 -0.27 42.34
N GLY A 3 -24.59 0.04 41.33
CA GLY A 3 -24.58 -0.68 40.06
C GLY A 3 -23.32 -0.28 39.30
N GLU A 4 -22.27 -1.08 39.40
CA GLU A 4 -21.07 -0.93 38.59
C GLU A 4 -21.43 -1.28 37.14
N ALA A 5 -21.56 -0.26 36.30
CA ALA A 5 -21.67 -0.45 34.87
C ALA A 5 -20.35 -1.06 34.38
N VAL A 6 -20.36 -2.35 34.05
CA VAL A 6 -19.26 -2.96 33.31
C VAL A 6 -19.21 -2.29 31.94
N THR A 7 -18.32 -1.32 31.79
CA THR A 7 -17.97 -0.73 30.49
C THR A 7 -17.28 -1.81 29.66
N GLY A 8 -18.07 -2.64 28.98
CA GLY A 8 -17.60 -3.73 28.15
C GLY A 8 -16.72 -3.24 27.00
N TYR A 9 -15.71 -4.04 26.63
CA TYR A 9 -14.83 -3.77 25.50
C TYR A 9 -15.60 -3.92 24.18
N LYS A 10 -16.03 -2.81 23.58
CA LYS A 10 -16.82 -2.79 22.33
C LYS A 10 -15.99 -3.11 21.07
N PHE A 11 -14.65 -3.08 21.14
CA PHE A 11 -13.78 -3.24 19.97
C PHE A 11 -12.47 -3.96 20.33
N MET A 12 -12.16 -5.04 19.59
CA MET A 12 -10.99 -5.91 19.84
C MET A 12 -10.38 -6.47 18.55
N PRO A 13 -9.93 -5.63 17.60
CA PRO A 13 -9.39 -6.07 16.31
C PRO A 13 -8.13 -6.95 16.43
N PHE A 14 -7.47 -6.89 17.58
CA PHE A 14 -6.26 -7.65 17.88
C PHE A 14 -6.41 -8.57 19.11
N GLY A 15 -7.64 -8.76 19.58
CA GLY A 15 -7.95 -9.51 20.80
C GLY A 15 -7.52 -8.81 22.10
N MET A 16 -7.72 -9.50 23.22
CA MET A 16 -7.37 -9.02 24.56
C MET A 16 -6.79 -10.15 25.43
N GLY A 17 -6.16 -9.79 26.56
CA GLY A 17 -5.60 -10.75 27.52
C GLY A 17 -4.33 -11.44 27.04
N ARG A 18 -4.04 -12.64 27.59
CA ARG A 18 -2.78 -13.39 27.37
C ARG A 18 -2.54 -13.84 25.94
N ARG A 19 -3.59 -13.92 25.11
CA ARG A 19 -3.52 -14.30 23.69
C ARG A 19 -3.78 -13.12 22.75
N ARG A 20 -3.68 -11.89 23.24
CA ARG A 20 -3.68 -10.69 22.38
C ARG A 20 -2.58 -10.84 21.33
N CYS A 21 -2.85 -10.38 20.11
CA CYS A 21 -1.87 -10.38 19.03
C CYS A 21 -0.56 -9.70 19.50
N ASN A 22 0.55 -10.45 19.46
CA ASN A 22 1.87 -9.92 19.78
C ASN A 22 2.34 -8.87 18.74
N GLY A 23 1.75 -8.89 17.55
CA GLY A 23 2.03 -7.96 16.45
C GLY A 23 1.32 -6.61 16.52
N VAL A 24 0.51 -6.30 17.54
CA VAL A 24 -0.26 -5.02 17.62
C VAL A 24 0.63 -3.80 17.42
N GLY A 25 1.76 -3.75 18.13
CA GLY A 25 2.67 -2.63 18.05
C GLY A 25 3.29 -2.45 16.66
N LEU A 26 3.52 -3.54 15.94
CA LEU A 26 4.03 -3.51 14.56
C LEU A 26 2.93 -3.10 13.59
N ALA A 27 1.75 -3.74 13.69
CA ALA A 27 0.62 -3.48 12.80
C ALA A 27 0.21 -2.01 12.81
N LEU A 28 0.08 -1.40 14.00
CA LEU A 28 -0.29 0.02 14.12
C LEU A 28 0.77 0.95 13.49
N ARG A 29 2.06 0.67 13.71
CA ARG A 29 3.14 1.47 13.12
C ARG A 29 3.18 1.33 11.61
N MET A 30 3.09 0.11 11.09
CA MET A 30 3.10 -0.17 9.66
C MET A 30 1.93 0.50 8.96
N VAL A 31 0.70 0.31 9.47
CA VAL A 31 -0.50 0.93 8.89
C VAL A 31 -0.38 2.45 8.92
N ALA A 32 0.04 3.04 10.04
CA ALA A 32 0.23 4.48 10.13
C ALA A 32 1.28 5.01 9.14
N LEU A 33 2.43 4.35 9.03
CA LEU A 33 3.51 4.75 8.12
C LEU A 33 3.10 4.61 6.65
N ILE A 34 2.47 3.50 6.27
CA ILE A 34 2.00 3.27 4.90
C ILE A 34 0.95 4.32 4.53
N LEU A 35 -0.04 4.55 5.40
CA LEU A 35 -1.09 5.55 5.14
C LEU A 35 -0.52 6.96 5.06
N ALA A 36 0.35 7.34 6.00
CA ALA A 36 1.00 8.65 5.98
C ALA A 36 1.80 8.86 4.70
N THR A 37 2.58 7.86 4.28
CA THR A 37 3.36 7.90 3.03
C THR A 37 2.44 8.04 1.83
N PHE A 38 1.36 7.27 1.77
CA PHE A 38 0.42 7.29 0.65
C PHE A 38 -0.30 8.63 0.51
N LEU A 39 -0.70 9.24 1.63
CA LEU A 39 -1.37 10.54 1.63
C LEU A 39 -0.40 11.70 1.33
N GLN A 40 0.83 11.61 1.85
CA GLN A 40 1.85 12.65 1.65
C GLN A 40 2.48 12.60 0.27
N CYS A 41 2.60 11.42 -0.34
CA CYS A 41 3.33 11.28 -1.60
C CYS A 41 2.44 11.32 -2.84
N PHE A 42 1.15 10.97 -2.72
CA PHE A 42 0.27 10.80 -3.87
C PHE A 42 -1.03 11.60 -3.76
N GLU A 43 -1.53 12.00 -4.91
CA GLU A 43 -2.91 12.44 -5.12
C GLU A 43 -3.73 11.25 -5.62
N TRP A 44 -4.95 11.12 -5.11
CA TRP A 44 -5.79 9.94 -5.32
C TRP A 44 -7.06 10.32 -6.06
N GLU A 45 -7.45 9.49 -7.02
CA GLU A 45 -8.66 9.64 -7.82
C GLU A 45 -9.49 8.35 -7.72
N LYS A 46 -10.82 8.52 -7.62
CA LYS A 46 -11.75 7.39 -7.52
C LYS A 46 -11.94 6.74 -8.89
N VAL A 47 -11.92 5.41 -8.92
CA VAL A 47 -12.24 4.63 -10.13
C VAL A 47 -13.75 4.56 -10.34
N SER A 48 -14.52 4.49 -9.25
CA SER A 48 -15.98 4.39 -9.23
C SER A 48 -16.54 5.23 -8.08
N PRO A 49 -17.77 5.78 -8.18
CA PRO A 49 -18.43 6.45 -7.06
C PRO A 49 -18.70 5.50 -5.88
N GLU A 50 -18.96 4.22 -6.15
CA GLU A 50 -19.27 3.19 -5.16
C GLU A 50 -18.24 2.06 -5.18
N GLU A 51 -17.80 1.68 -3.99
CA GLU A 51 -16.88 0.57 -3.75
C GLU A 51 -17.65 -0.62 -3.19
N ASP A 52 -17.59 -1.75 -3.89
CA ASP A 52 -18.15 -3.00 -3.39
C ASP A 52 -17.33 -3.49 -2.17
N MET A 53 -18.01 -3.71 -1.05
CA MET A 53 -17.43 -4.15 0.23
C MET A 53 -17.85 -5.57 0.60
N THR A 54 -18.45 -6.31 -0.34
CA THR A 54 -18.83 -7.71 -0.15
C THR A 54 -17.61 -8.53 0.25
N GLU A 55 -17.76 -9.40 1.26
CA GLU A 55 -16.70 -10.29 1.71
C GLU A 55 -16.49 -11.43 0.72
N GLY A 56 -15.23 -11.65 0.34
CA GLY A 56 -14.79 -12.78 -0.45
C GLY A 56 -14.41 -13.97 0.43
N PRO A 57 -14.32 -15.18 -0.13
CA PRO A 57 -13.95 -16.36 0.62
C PRO A 57 -12.48 -16.28 1.10
N GLY A 58 -12.22 -16.62 2.37
CA GLY A 58 -10.86 -16.73 2.89
C GLY A 58 -10.76 -16.71 4.42
N LEU A 59 -9.55 -16.94 4.94
CA LEU A 59 -9.28 -16.94 6.38
C LEU A 59 -9.28 -15.51 6.99
N SER A 60 -8.99 -14.49 6.18
CA SER A 60 -8.70 -13.12 6.61
C SER A 60 -9.69 -12.08 6.05
N MET A 61 -10.97 -12.43 5.92
CA MET A 61 -12.06 -11.58 5.40
C MET A 61 -11.65 -10.70 4.20
N PRO A 62 -11.17 -11.28 3.08
CA PRO A 62 -10.78 -10.50 1.91
C PRO A 62 -12.02 -9.81 1.29
N LYS A 63 -11.82 -8.78 0.47
CA LYS A 63 -12.89 -8.26 -0.38
C LYS A 63 -13.19 -9.24 -1.52
N ALA A 64 -14.46 -9.42 -1.89
CA ALA A 64 -14.88 -10.22 -3.05
C ALA A 64 -14.33 -9.62 -4.35
N THR A 65 -14.35 -8.29 -4.45
CA THR A 65 -13.75 -7.52 -5.53
C THR A 65 -12.52 -6.74 -5.01
N PRO A 66 -11.32 -6.94 -5.60
CA PRO A 66 -10.14 -6.18 -5.19
C PRO A 66 -10.33 -4.68 -5.34
N LEU A 67 -9.86 -3.90 -4.35
CA LEU A 67 -9.89 -2.44 -4.40
C LEU A 67 -8.99 -1.93 -5.53
N LYS A 68 -9.51 -1.02 -6.36
CA LYS A 68 -8.76 -0.33 -7.41
C LYS A 68 -8.73 1.16 -7.11
N ALA A 69 -7.58 1.80 -7.31
CA ALA A 69 -7.40 3.22 -7.11
C ALA A 69 -6.49 3.80 -8.19
N LEU A 70 -6.81 5.00 -8.66
CA LEU A 70 -5.91 5.79 -9.48
C LEU A 70 -5.12 6.72 -8.57
N TYR A 71 -3.82 6.84 -8.83
CA TYR A 71 -2.96 7.72 -8.07
C TYR A 71 -1.90 8.35 -8.97
N LYS A 72 -1.48 9.55 -8.60
CA LYS A 72 -0.36 10.24 -9.23
C LYS A 72 0.56 10.83 -8.17
N PRO A 73 1.88 10.83 -8.35
CA PRO A 73 2.78 11.49 -7.43
C PRO A 73 2.43 12.98 -7.28
N ARG A 74 2.52 13.50 -6.06
CA ARG A 74 2.48 14.95 -5.83
C ARG A 74 3.73 15.58 -6.44
N GLN A 75 3.61 16.84 -6.87
CA GLN A 75 4.70 17.54 -7.53
C GLN A 75 5.98 17.65 -6.68
N SER A 76 5.83 17.78 -5.36
CA SER A 76 6.97 17.76 -4.42
C SER A 76 7.75 16.44 -4.42
N MET A 77 7.12 15.34 -4.82
CA MET A 77 7.74 14.01 -4.85
C MET A 77 8.33 13.64 -6.21
N VAL A 78 7.93 14.32 -7.29
CA VAL A 78 8.36 14.00 -8.66
C VAL A 78 9.90 13.94 -8.78
N PRO A 79 10.68 14.91 -8.30
CA PRO A 79 12.14 14.87 -8.44
C PRO A 79 12.78 13.66 -7.76
N LEU A 80 12.27 13.29 -6.58
CA LEU A 80 12.77 12.15 -5.81
C LEU A 80 12.42 10.83 -6.51
N LEU A 81 11.18 10.68 -6.97
CA LEU A 81 10.75 9.49 -7.68
C LEU A 81 11.51 9.31 -9.00
N SER A 82 11.73 10.40 -9.75
CA SER A 82 12.56 10.36 -10.96
C SER A 82 13.96 9.83 -10.67
N GLN A 83 14.58 10.23 -9.56
CA GLN A 83 15.89 9.70 -9.15
C GLN A 83 15.86 8.22 -8.75
N LEU A 84 14.82 7.77 -8.04
CA LEU A 84 14.66 6.37 -7.65
C LEU A 84 14.43 5.44 -8.86
N TYR A 85 13.74 5.92 -9.88
CA TYR A 85 13.45 5.14 -11.08
C TYR A 85 14.51 5.27 -12.18
N ALA A 86 15.33 6.34 -12.18
CA ALA A 86 16.45 6.54 -13.11
C ALA A 86 17.72 5.76 -12.74
N GLY A 87 17.76 5.07 -11.59
CA GLY A 87 18.93 4.28 -11.16
C GLY A 87 19.00 2.86 -11.73
N LYS A 88 18.32 2.56 -12.87
CA LYS A 88 18.27 1.20 -13.43
C LYS A 88 19.06 1.03 -14.74
N ASP A 89 19.70 2.08 -15.21
CA ASP A 89 20.43 2.14 -16.49
C ASP A 89 21.96 2.04 -16.33
N ASP A 90 22.48 2.12 -15.10
CA ASP A 90 23.92 2.13 -14.85
C ASP A 90 24.45 0.77 -14.41
N SER A 91 24.49 -0.18 -15.33
CA SER A 91 25.45 -1.29 -15.25
C SER A 91 26.43 -1.21 -16.42
N SER A 92 27.49 -0.44 -16.17
CA SER A 92 28.89 -0.74 -16.50
C SER A 92 29.17 -1.52 -17.79
N GLY A 93 29.83 -0.84 -18.72
CA GLY A 93 30.48 -1.44 -19.86
C GLY A 93 31.40 -2.60 -19.49
N TYR A 94 31.23 -3.70 -20.21
CA TYR A 94 32.27 -4.63 -20.59
C TYR A 94 32.01 -4.99 -22.06
N GLY A 95 32.96 -4.65 -22.94
CA GLY A 95 33.12 -5.27 -24.26
C GLY A 95 32.55 -4.51 -25.44
N ASN A 96 33.46 -3.93 -26.23
CA ASN A 96 33.28 -3.70 -27.67
C ASN A 96 32.73 -4.96 -28.35
N HIS A 97 31.56 -4.89 -28.97
CA HIS A 97 31.25 -5.67 -30.16
C HIS A 97 30.38 -4.86 -31.12
N HIS A 98 30.82 -4.86 -32.37
CA HIS A 98 30.26 -4.17 -33.51
C HIS A 98 28.79 -4.54 -33.79
N GLY A 99 27.99 -3.53 -34.15
CA GLY A 99 26.90 -3.63 -35.13
C GLY A 99 25.59 -4.28 -34.65
N CYS A 100 24.51 -3.50 -34.61
CA CYS A 100 23.46 -3.57 -35.63
C CYS A 100 22.32 -2.59 -35.31
N SER A 101 21.95 -1.85 -36.36
CA SER A 101 20.70 -1.14 -36.54
C SER A 101 19.48 -2.03 -36.25
N ASN A 102 18.51 -1.48 -35.52
CA ASN A 102 17.09 -1.32 -35.90
C ASN A 102 16.17 -1.36 -34.67
N LEU A 103 15.41 -0.28 -34.52
CA LEU A 103 14.22 -0.17 -33.69
C LEU A 103 13.05 -0.75 -34.49
N PRO A 104 12.26 -1.69 -33.97
CA PRO A 104 10.91 -1.90 -34.44
C PRO A 104 9.91 -1.15 -33.54
N ASP A 105 9.05 -0.37 -34.19
CA ASP A 105 7.84 0.21 -33.62
C ASP A 105 6.98 -0.89 -32.96
N GLU A 106 6.54 -0.68 -31.71
CA GLU A 106 5.52 -1.50 -31.08
C GLU A 106 4.10 -1.01 -31.45
N PRO A 107 3.11 -1.93 -31.53
CA PRO A 107 1.71 -1.61 -31.82
C PRO A 107 0.96 -0.94 -30.65
#